data_AF-A0AAN7WQE0-F1
#
_entry.id   AF-A0AAN7WQE0-F1
#
_cell.length_a   1.000
_cell.length_b   1.000
_cell.length_c   1.000
_cell.angle_alpha   90.00
_cell.angle_beta   90.00
_cell.angle_gamma   90.00
#
_symmetry.space_group_name_H-M   'P 1'
#
loop_
_entity.id
_entity.type
_entity.pdbx_description
1 polymer ?
#
loop_
_entity_poly.entity_id
_entity_poly.type
_entity_poly.pdbx_seq_one_letter_code
_entity_poly.pdbx_strand_id
1 'polypeptide(L)'
;MPTPTELTLATSYSVRVGQFARECQVSNLIALVIRHVFDPSPDSRFQAEEALQLERTLSALYPVLMDEQVKFGKYCAALGMCTNALFMLLNDAEKRDGKDVLSAMEPLSTQIVVFSSRLFGDGEGLEYGTLSPYIPLSLYQAAVVQSRLYRRTGERCYGEALLTLKRLLGYFNKRWLVAGMS
;
A
#
# COMPACT_ATOMS: atom_id res chain seq x y z
N MET A 1 43.00 13.78 35.38
CA MET A 1 41.59 14.21 35.27
C MET A 1 41.19 14.17 33.80
N PRO A 2 40.50 13.14 33.31
CA PRO A 2 40.00 13.12 31.94
C PRO A 2 38.66 13.89 31.86
N THR A 3 38.55 14.79 30.90
CA THR A 3 37.32 15.52 30.57
C THR A 3 36.28 14.57 29.96
N PRO A 4 34.99 14.69 30.32
CA PRO A 4 33.96 13.83 29.74
C PRO A 4 33.73 14.26 28.29
N THR A 5 33.98 13.34 27.35
CA THR A 5 33.61 13.51 25.95
C THR A 5 32.09 13.42 25.87
N GLU A 6 31.42 14.54 25.64
CA GLU A 6 29.99 14.56 25.33
C GLU A 6 29.77 13.75 24.05
N LEU A 7 29.24 12.54 24.21
CA LEU A 7 28.67 11.74 23.13
C LEU A 7 27.42 12.47 22.64
N THR A 8 27.59 13.38 21.69
CA THR A 8 26.47 13.97 20.97
C THR A 8 25.83 12.85 20.15
N LEU A 9 24.74 12.30 20.69
CA LEU A 9 23.90 11.31 20.02
C LEU A 9 23.26 11.98 18.80
N ALA A 10 23.97 11.98 17.67
CA ALA A 10 23.51 12.56 16.42
C ALA A 10 22.40 11.68 15.82
N THR A 11 21.20 11.72 16.39
CA THR A 11 20.00 11.33 15.66
C THR A 11 19.77 12.39 14.58
N SER A 12 20.06 12.07 13.31
CA SER A 12 19.62 12.89 12.16
C SER A 12 18.14 13.25 12.34
N TYR A 13 17.88 14.51 12.66
CA TYR A 13 16.74 14.91 13.48
C TYR A 13 15.45 15.23 12.70
N SER A 14 15.48 15.48 11.39
CA SER A 14 14.28 16.02 10.71
C SER A 14 13.53 15.04 9.82
N VAL A 15 14.23 14.16 9.08
CA VAL A 15 13.58 13.33 8.04
C VAL A 15 13.11 11.97 8.57
N ARG A 16 13.92 11.32 9.42
CA ARG A 16 13.61 9.98 9.94
C ARG A 16 12.44 9.96 10.92
N VAL A 17 12.29 11.02 11.71
CA VAL A 17 11.16 11.16 12.64
C VAL A 17 9.84 11.32 11.88
N GLY A 18 9.83 12.04 10.75
CA GLY A 18 8.66 12.17 9.89
C GLY A 18 8.21 10.86 9.26
N GLN A 19 9.14 10.08 8.70
CA GLN A 19 8.82 8.76 8.10
C GLN A 19 8.30 7.77 9.14
N PHE A 20 8.94 7.70 10.31
CA PHE A 20 8.47 6.84 11.40
C PHE A 20 7.10 7.28 11.92
N ALA A 21 6.87 8.57 12.12
CA ALA A 21 5.57 9.09 12.53
C ALA A 21 4.48 8.75 11.51
N ARG A 22 4.78 8.81 10.21
CA ARG A 22 3.87 8.41 9.13
C ARG A 22 3.55 6.92 9.16
N GLU A 23 4.55 6.08 9.38
CA GLU A 23 4.34 4.64 9.55
C GLU A 23 3.45 4.35 10.77
N CYS A 24 3.67 5.01 11.90
CA CYS A 24 2.81 4.90 13.08
C CYS A 24 1.37 5.37 12.79
N GLN A 25 1.20 6.51 12.10
CA GLN A 25 -0.11 7.03 11.71
C GLN A 25 -0.88 6.04 10.83
N VAL A 26 -0.24 5.51 9.79
CA VAL A 26 -0.88 4.52 8.90
C VAL A 26 -1.11 3.20 9.63
N SER A 27 -0.18 2.75 10.47
CA SER A 27 -0.30 1.54 11.29
C SER A 27 -1.52 1.60 12.22
N ASN A 28 -1.76 2.76 12.83
CA ASN A 28 -2.97 2.97 13.63
C ASN A 28 -4.24 2.93 12.76
N LEU A 29 -4.22 3.56 11.58
CA LEU A 29 -5.37 3.55 10.66
C LEU A 29 -5.70 2.14 10.15
N ILE A 30 -4.69 1.35 9.78
CA ILE A 30 -4.92 -0.04 9.33
C ILE A 30 -5.45 -0.91 10.48
N ALA A 31 -5.02 -0.69 11.72
CA ALA A 31 -5.61 -1.38 12.87
C ALA A 31 -7.10 -1.06 13.05
N LEU A 32 -7.49 0.21 12.85
CA LEU A 32 -8.90 0.61 12.85
C LEU A 32 -9.68 -0.02 11.70
N VAL A 33 -9.10 -0.09 10.49
CA VAL A 33 -9.72 -0.79 9.34
C VAL A 33 -9.89 -2.28 9.60
N ILE A 34 -8.87 -2.94 10.15
CA ILE A 34 -8.94 -4.36 10.53
C ILE A 34 -10.08 -4.58 11.52
N ARG A 35 -10.16 -3.75 12.57
CA ARG A 35 -11.26 -3.82 13.54
C ARG A 35 -12.60 -3.59 12.86
N HIS A 36 -12.72 -2.56 12.04
CA HIS A 36 -13.96 -2.25 11.30
C HIS A 36 -14.45 -3.43 10.45
N VAL A 37 -13.54 -4.13 9.76
CA VAL A 37 -13.86 -5.24 8.86
C VAL A 37 -14.18 -6.52 9.63
N PHE A 38 -13.40 -6.86 10.66
CA PHE A 38 -13.47 -8.16 11.33
C PHE A 38 -14.24 -8.16 12.66
N ASP A 39 -14.41 -7.00 13.28
CA ASP A 39 -15.17 -6.78 14.51
C ASP A 39 -16.15 -5.60 14.32
N PRO A 40 -17.15 -5.76 13.42
CA PRO A 40 -18.06 -4.67 13.08
C PRO A 40 -18.94 -4.26 14.25
N SER A 41 -19.19 -2.96 14.36
CA SER A 41 -20.13 -2.41 15.33
C SER A 41 -21.55 -2.93 15.05
N PRO A 42 -22.34 -3.24 16.09
CA PRO A 42 -23.75 -3.57 15.92
C PRO A 42 -24.58 -2.36 15.45
N ASP A 43 -24.09 -1.13 15.65
CA ASP A 43 -24.71 0.08 15.13
C ASP A 43 -24.29 0.29 13.66
N SER A 44 -25.23 0.01 12.74
CA SER A 44 -25.01 0.12 11.30
C SER A 44 -24.74 1.55 10.82
N ARG A 45 -25.29 2.56 11.51
CA ARG A 45 -25.04 3.95 11.18
C ARG A 45 -23.61 4.33 11.57
N PHE A 46 -23.22 3.99 12.79
CA PHE A 46 -21.84 4.20 13.25
C PHE A 46 -20.86 3.48 12.32
N GLN A 47 -21.15 2.23 11.95
CA GLN A 47 -20.31 1.47 11.02
C GLN A 47 -20.14 2.21 9.68
N ALA A 48 -21.23 2.66 9.06
CA ALA A 48 -21.15 3.38 7.79
C ALA A 48 -20.37 4.71 7.91
N GLU A 49 -20.57 5.45 9.00
CA GLU A 49 -19.83 6.69 9.28
C GLU A 49 -18.34 6.42 9.51
N GLU A 50 -17.98 5.37 10.25
CA GLU A 50 -16.59 4.96 10.48
C GLU A 50 -15.90 4.60 9.16
N ALA A 51 -16.54 3.81 8.30
CA ALA A 51 -16.01 3.44 6.98
C ALA A 51 -15.66 4.68 6.14
N LEU A 52 -16.60 5.65 6.09
CA LEU A 52 -16.44 6.88 5.33
C LEU A 52 -15.29 7.74 5.87
N GLN A 53 -15.14 7.84 7.19
CA GLN A 53 -14.05 8.61 7.79
C GLN A 53 -12.68 7.95 7.57
N LEU A 54 -12.60 6.63 7.69
CA LEU A 54 -11.38 5.88 7.42
C LEU A 54 -10.97 6.01 5.94
N GLU A 55 -11.90 5.84 5.01
CA GLU A 55 -11.64 5.99 3.57
C GLU A 55 -11.14 7.41 3.24
N ARG A 56 -11.82 8.45 3.74
CA ARG A 56 -11.41 9.84 3.51
C ARG A 56 -10.03 10.14 4.07
N THR A 57 -9.75 9.65 5.27
CA THR A 57 -8.46 9.89 5.94
C THR A 57 -7.32 9.20 5.20
N LEU A 58 -7.50 7.93 4.82
CA LEU A 58 -6.52 7.18 4.03
C LEU A 58 -6.32 7.81 2.65
N SER A 59 -7.39 8.22 1.98
CA SER A 59 -7.33 8.88 0.67
C SER A 59 -6.62 10.24 0.74
N ALA A 60 -6.80 11.00 1.83
CA ALA A 60 -6.09 12.25 2.05
C ALA A 60 -4.60 12.04 2.36
N LEU A 61 -4.26 10.95 3.05
CA LEU A 61 -2.88 10.63 3.43
C LEU A 61 -2.08 10.04 2.25
N TYR A 62 -2.74 9.27 1.38
CA TYR A 62 -2.14 8.61 0.23
C TYR A 62 -1.28 9.53 -0.68
N PRO A 63 -1.75 10.70 -1.16
CA PRO A 63 -0.93 11.58 -2.01
C PRO A 63 0.31 12.11 -1.29
N VAL A 64 0.22 12.31 0.03
CA VAL A 64 1.36 12.78 0.82
C VAL A 64 2.41 11.68 0.98
N LEU A 65 1.98 10.43 1.13
CA LEU A 65 2.88 9.27 1.11
C LEU A 65 3.51 9.11 -0.28
N MET A 66 2.75 9.27 -1.36
CA MET A 66 3.27 9.25 -2.74
C MET A 66 4.36 10.30 -2.99
N ASP A 67 4.17 11.54 -2.54
CA ASP A 67 5.15 12.60 -2.70
C ASP A 67 6.46 12.32 -1.92
N GLU A 68 6.35 11.88 -0.67
CA GLU A 68 7.50 11.44 0.14
C GLU A 68 8.25 10.30 -0.56
N GLN A 69 7.50 9.39 -1.17
CA GLN A 69 8.04 8.25 -1.86
C GLN A 69 8.86 8.60 -3.10
N VAL A 70 8.35 9.53 -3.92
CA VAL A 70 9.10 10.05 -5.07
C VAL A 70 10.36 10.78 -4.60
N LYS A 71 10.29 11.52 -3.49
CA LYS A 71 11.43 12.29 -2.96
C LYS A 71 12.55 11.42 -2.39
N PHE A 72 12.20 10.31 -1.73
CA PHE A 72 13.18 9.47 -1.03
C PHE A 72 13.51 8.17 -1.75
N GLY A 73 12.82 7.86 -2.86
CA GLY A 73 13.14 6.75 -3.77
C GLY A 73 13.00 5.34 -3.17
N LYS A 74 12.29 5.19 -2.04
CA LYS A 74 12.19 3.93 -1.30
C LYS A 74 10.75 3.63 -0.91
N TYR A 75 10.08 2.70 -1.61
CA TYR A 75 8.72 2.24 -1.29
C TYR A 75 8.59 1.95 0.22
N CYS A 76 7.95 2.84 0.98
CA CYS A 76 7.82 2.70 2.42
C CYS A 76 6.66 1.78 2.78
N ALA A 77 6.78 1.15 3.95
CA ALA A 77 5.71 0.31 4.50
C ALA A 77 4.41 1.10 4.65
N ALA A 78 4.47 2.40 5.01
CA ALA A 78 3.29 3.25 5.16
C ALA A 78 2.43 3.32 3.90
N LEU A 79 3.03 3.45 2.72
CA LEU A 79 2.28 3.47 1.47
C LEU A 79 1.60 2.12 1.20
N GLY A 80 2.33 1.02 1.42
CA GLY A 80 1.81 -0.33 1.24
C GLY A 80 0.65 -0.60 2.20
N MET A 81 0.79 -0.20 3.47
CA MET A 81 -0.29 -0.30 4.46
C MET A 81 -1.51 0.54 4.06
N CYS A 82 -1.30 1.78 3.61
CA CYS A 82 -2.39 2.68 3.21
C CYS A 82 -3.19 2.13 2.02
N THR A 83 -2.49 1.68 0.97
CA THR A 83 -3.15 1.06 -0.21
C THR A 83 -3.93 -0.18 0.16
N ASN A 84 -3.35 -1.08 0.97
CA ASN A 84 -4.02 -2.30 1.40
C ASN A 84 -5.25 -2.00 2.28
N ALA A 85 -5.16 -0.99 3.16
CA ALA A 85 -6.28 -0.55 3.98
C ALA A 85 -7.45 -0.01 3.12
N LEU A 86 -7.16 0.80 2.10
CA LEU A 86 -8.17 1.28 1.14
C LEU A 86 -8.83 0.12 0.39
N PHE A 87 -8.04 -0.84 -0.12
CA PHE A 87 -8.61 -2.03 -0.78
C PHE A 87 -9.45 -2.88 0.17
N MET A 88 -9.07 -3.00 1.45
CA MET A 88 -9.87 -3.73 2.44
C MET A 88 -11.23 -3.06 2.69
N LEU A 89 -11.25 -1.73 2.89
CA LEU A 89 -12.50 -0.98 3.08
C LEU A 89 -13.42 -1.09 1.88
N LEU A 90 -12.89 -0.89 0.67
CA LEU A 90 -13.70 -0.98 -0.54
C LEU A 90 -14.24 -2.39 -0.79
N ASN A 91 -13.43 -3.44 -0.53
CA ASN A 91 -13.91 -4.82 -0.62
C ASN A 91 -14.98 -5.14 0.44
N ASP A 92 -14.86 -4.59 1.65
CA ASP A 92 -15.88 -4.76 2.70
C ASP A 92 -17.18 -4.06 2.31
N ALA A 93 -17.12 -2.84 1.79
CA ALA A 93 -18.27 -2.12 1.26
C ALA A 93 -18.95 -2.87 0.10
N GLU A 94 -18.19 -3.49 -0.80
CA GLU A 94 -18.73 -4.35 -1.86
C GLU A 94 -19.47 -5.57 -1.28
N LYS A 95 -18.89 -6.23 -0.27
CA LYS A 95 -19.49 -7.42 0.36
C LYS A 95 -20.73 -7.12 1.18
N ARG A 96 -20.74 -6.01 1.94
CA ARG A 96 -21.82 -5.67 2.86
C ARG A 96 -22.97 -4.95 2.16
N ASP A 97 -22.64 -3.99 1.30
CA ASP A 97 -23.63 -3.11 0.69
C ASP A 97 -23.96 -3.49 -0.77
N GLY A 98 -23.28 -4.49 -1.34
CA GLY A 98 -23.41 -4.86 -2.76
C GLY A 98 -22.97 -3.73 -3.71
N LYS A 99 -22.19 -2.77 -3.21
CA LYS A 99 -21.73 -1.61 -3.99
C LYS A 99 -20.72 -2.05 -5.04
N ASP A 100 -20.93 -1.61 -6.27
CA ASP A 100 -19.92 -1.72 -7.33
C ASP A 100 -18.78 -0.73 -7.05
N VAL A 101 -17.77 -1.20 -6.34
CA VAL A 101 -16.58 -0.41 -5.97
C VAL A 101 -15.50 -0.46 -7.04
N LEU A 102 -15.71 -1.15 -8.16
CA LEU A 102 -14.65 -1.38 -9.15
C LEU A 102 -14.14 -0.06 -9.74
N SER A 103 -15.04 0.87 -10.04
CA SER A 103 -14.69 2.21 -10.51
C SER A 103 -14.01 3.06 -9.44
N ALA A 104 -14.34 2.84 -8.16
CA ALA A 104 -13.67 3.52 -7.04
C ALA A 104 -12.25 2.99 -6.80
N MET A 105 -12.02 1.69 -7.06
CA MET A 105 -10.71 1.06 -6.95
C MET A 105 -9.77 1.36 -8.14
N GLU A 106 -10.33 1.72 -9.29
CA GLU A 106 -9.56 1.93 -10.52
C GLU A 106 -8.41 2.94 -10.34
N PRO A 107 -8.63 4.19 -9.87
CA PRO A 107 -7.57 5.19 -9.78
C PRO A 107 -6.40 4.72 -8.92
N LEU A 108 -6.70 4.06 -7.79
CA LEU A 108 -5.71 3.50 -6.89
C LEU A 108 -4.90 2.39 -7.57
N SER A 109 -5.58 1.46 -8.24
CA SER A 109 -4.90 0.37 -8.94
C SER A 109 -4.01 0.86 -10.09
N THR A 110 -4.47 1.86 -10.85
CA THR A 110 -3.71 2.47 -11.95
C THR A 110 -2.49 3.21 -11.44
N GLN A 111 -2.61 3.94 -10.32
CA GLN A 111 -1.45 4.58 -9.69
C GLN A 111 -0.42 3.56 -9.20
N ILE A 112 -0.85 2.43 -8.63
CA ILE A 112 0.07 1.34 -8.23
C ILE A 112 0.81 0.79 -9.46
N VAL A 113 0.15 0.62 -10.60
CA VAL A 113 0.80 0.19 -11.86
C VAL A 113 1.88 1.19 -12.29
N VAL A 114 1.52 2.48 -12.36
CA VAL A 114 2.46 3.53 -12.77
C VAL A 114 3.65 3.60 -11.83
N PHE A 115 3.39 3.59 -10.53
CA PHE A 115 4.42 3.71 -9.50
C PHE A 115 5.35 2.49 -9.48
N SER A 116 4.78 1.29 -9.55
CA SER A 116 5.55 0.05 -9.61
C SER A 116 6.39 -0.07 -10.89
N SER A 117 5.86 0.39 -12.03
CA SER A 117 6.63 0.42 -13.28
C SER A 117 7.84 1.37 -13.18
N ARG A 118 7.70 2.51 -12.49
CA ARG A 118 8.80 3.46 -12.29
C ARG A 118 9.87 2.94 -11.33
N LEU A 119 9.46 2.27 -10.26
CA LEU A 119 10.39 1.79 -9.23
C LEU A 119 11.06 0.46 -9.56
N PHE A 120 10.37 -0.42 -10.26
CA PHE A 120 10.80 -1.81 -10.51
C PHE A 120 11.04 -2.10 -11.99
N GLY A 121 10.90 -1.10 -12.87
CA GLY A 121 10.88 -1.26 -14.34
C GLY A 121 12.11 -1.95 -14.92
N ASP A 122 13.29 -1.70 -14.34
CA ASP A 122 14.55 -2.23 -14.85
C ASP A 122 15.00 -3.52 -14.14
N GLY A 123 14.36 -3.91 -13.03
CA GLY A 123 14.60 -5.18 -12.31
C GLY A 123 16.00 -5.41 -11.71
N GLU A 124 17.04 -4.75 -12.23
CA GLU A 124 18.45 -5.07 -11.97
C GLU A 124 19.07 -4.29 -10.78
N GLY A 125 18.37 -3.33 -10.20
CA GLY A 125 18.92 -2.47 -9.15
C GLY A 125 18.30 -2.60 -7.76
N LEU A 126 17.22 -3.37 -7.61
CA LEU A 126 16.41 -3.30 -6.39
C LEU A 126 16.68 -4.45 -5.42
N GLU A 127 17.05 -4.11 -4.19
CA GLU A 127 17.22 -5.08 -3.12
C GLU A 127 15.85 -5.49 -2.56
N TYR A 128 15.16 -6.39 -3.26
CA TYR A 128 13.80 -6.86 -2.93
C TYR A 128 13.62 -7.41 -1.50
N GLY A 129 14.72 -7.69 -0.78
CA GLY A 129 14.72 -8.21 0.58
C GLY A 129 14.50 -7.14 1.64
N THR A 130 14.68 -5.88 1.27
CA THR A 130 14.44 -4.72 2.14
C THR A 130 13.03 -4.15 1.95
N LEU A 131 12.27 -4.72 1.01
CA LEU A 131 10.94 -4.26 0.67
C LEU A 131 9.91 -4.78 1.68
N SER A 132 9.00 -3.89 2.05
CA SER A 132 7.88 -4.22 2.92
C SER A 132 7.02 -5.35 2.33
N PRO A 133 6.55 -6.32 3.14
CA PRO A 133 5.65 -7.38 2.68
C PRO A 133 4.30 -6.85 2.18
N TYR A 134 3.94 -5.61 2.54
CA TYR A 134 2.75 -4.95 2.01
C TYR A 134 2.85 -4.65 0.52
N ILE A 135 4.06 -4.58 -0.06
CA ILE A 135 4.28 -4.26 -1.48
C ILE A 135 3.74 -5.36 -2.40
N PRO A 136 4.16 -6.63 -2.27
CA PRO A 136 3.56 -7.72 -3.04
C PRO A 136 2.04 -7.78 -2.92
N LEU A 137 1.50 -7.51 -1.72
CA LEU A 137 0.06 -7.52 -1.49
C LEU A 137 -0.65 -6.40 -2.27
N SER A 138 -0.13 -5.18 -2.23
CA SER A 138 -0.67 -4.04 -2.99
C SER A 138 -0.63 -4.30 -4.51
N LEU A 139 0.47 -4.90 -5.01
CA LEU A 139 0.60 -5.28 -6.42
C LEU A 139 -0.43 -6.35 -6.82
N TYR A 140 -0.63 -7.35 -5.96
CA TYR A 140 -1.62 -8.40 -6.19
C TYR A 140 -3.04 -7.84 -6.22
N GLN A 141 -3.40 -6.98 -5.26
CA GLN A 141 -4.71 -6.36 -5.21
C GLN A 141 -4.96 -5.46 -6.44
N ALA A 142 -3.97 -4.66 -6.85
CA ALA A 142 -4.05 -3.91 -8.09
C ALA A 142 -4.24 -4.83 -9.31
N ALA A 143 -3.55 -5.97 -9.36
CA ALA A 143 -3.69 -6.93 -10.47
C ALA A 143 -5.11 -7.52 -10.53
N VAL A 144 -5.72 -7.81 -9.38
CA VAL A 144 -7.11 -8.26 -9.30
C VAL A 144 -8.06 -7.20 -9.87
N VAL A 145 -7.89 -5.93 -9.48
CA VAL A 145 -8.71 -4.81 -9.97
C VAL A 145 -8.54 -4.63 -11.48
N GLN A 146 -7.30 -4.58 -11.96
CA GLN A 146 -6.98 -4.44 -13.40
C GLN A 146 -7.55 -5.62 -14.21
N SER A 147 -7.50 -6.85 -13.67
CA SER A 147 -8.14 -8.00 -14.31
C SER A 147 -9.68 -7.89 -14.35
N ARG A 148 -10.30 -7.35 -13.30
CA ARG A 148 -11.76 -7.16 -13.25
C ARG A 148 -12.19 -6.07 -14.25
N LEU A 149 -11.44 -4.96 -14.32
CA LEU A 149 -11.66 -3.89 -15.29
C LEU A 149 -11.51 -4.40 -16.72
N TYR A 150 -10.43 -5.13 -17.02
CA TYR A 150 -10.22 -5.71 -18.35
C TYR A 150 -11.36 -6.63 -18.79
N ARG A 151 -11.86 -7.49 -17.88
CA ARG A 151 -13.00 -8.37 -18.17
C ARG A 151 -14.29 -7.60 -18.43
N ARG A 152 -14.48 -6.44 -17.79
CA ARG A 152 -15.69 -5.63 -17.91
C ARG A 152 -15.69 -4.75 -19.15
N THR A 153 -14.56 -4.12 -19.49
CA THR A 153 -14.48 -3.12 -20.55
C THR A 153 -13.83 -3.66 -21.84
N GLY A 154 -12.98 -4.67 -21.73
CA GLY A 154 -12.14 -5.16 -22.84
C GLY A 154 -10.99 -4.23 -23.22
N GLU A 155 -10.77 -3.14 -22.48
CA GLU A 155 -9.75 -2.14 -22.82
C GLU A 155 -8.33 -2.68 -22.62
N ARG A 156 -7.50 -2.54 -23.65
CA ARG A 156 -6.14 -3.11 -23.67
C ARG A 156 -5.23 -2.55 -22.58
N CYS A 157 -5.42 -1.29 -22.17
CA CYS A 157 -4.63 -0.65 -21.12
C CYS A 157 -4.65 -1.45 -19.81
N TYR A 158 -5.81 -1.96 -19.39
CA TYR A 158 -5.93 -2.77 -18.18
C TYR A 158 -5.28 -4.15 -18.34
N GLY A 159 -5.34 -4.72 -19.54
CA GLY A 159 -4.65 -5.98 -19.87
C GLY A 159 -3.13 -5.84 -19.82
N GLU A 160 -2.58 -4.76 -20.37
CA GLU A 160 -1.15 -4.43 -20.33
C GLU A 160 -0.68 -4.15 -18.89
N ALA A 161 -1.46 -3.38 -18.13
CA ALA A 161 -1.22 -3.13 -16.71
C ALA A 161 -1.17 -4.43 -15.89
N LEU A 162 -2.11 -5.35 -16.15
CA LEU A 162 -2.14 -6.67 -15.52
C LEU A 162 -0.88 -7.50 -15.82
N LEU A 163 -0.41 -7.50 -17.09
CA LEU A 163 0.81 -8.21 -17.47
C LEU A 163 2.04 -7.64 -16.76
N THR A 164 2.13 -6.32 -16.63
CA THR A 164 3.19 -5.65 -15.89
C THR A 164 3.20 -6.06 -14.43
N LEU A 165 2.05 -6.00 -13.74
CA LEU A 165 1.93 -6.41 -12.34
C LEU A 165 2.28 -7.89 -12.13
N LYS A 166 1.84 -8.78 -13.04
CA LYS A 166 2.20 -10.21 -12.99
C LYS A 166 3.71 -10.43 -13.11
N ARG A 167 4.38 -9.70 -13.99
CA ARG A 167 5.84 -9.77 -14.15
C ARG A 167 6.54 -9.38 -12.84
N LEU A 168 6.12 -8.27 -12.24
CA LEU A 168 6.67 -7.78 -10.97
C LEU A 168 6.46 -8.76 -9.82
N LEU A 169 5.24 -9.29 -9.67
CA LEU A 169 4.94 -10.34 -8.69
C LEU A 169 5.78 -11.61 -8.90
N GLY A 170 6.10 -11.93 -10.16
CA GLY A 170 7.01 -13.03 -10.50
C GLY A 170 8.42 -12.88 -9.92
N TYR A 171 8.95 -11.65 -9.82
CA TYR A 171 10.25 -11.39 -9.19
C TYR A 171 10.22 -11.67 -7.68
N PHE A 172 9.12 -11.30 -7.01
CA PHE A 172 8.92 -11.64 -5.60
C PHE A 172 8.80 -13.16 -5.40
N ASN A 173 7.98 -13.86 -6.19
CA ASN A 173 7.76 -15.30 -6.04
C ASN A 173 9.05 -16.14 -6.21
N LYS A 174 9.86 -15.84 -7.22
CA LYS A 174 11.14 -16.54 -7.46
C LYS A 174 12.07 -16.47 -6.25
N ARG A 175 12.08 -15.35 -5.52
CA ARG A 175 12.93 -15.19 -4.34
C ARG A 175 12.36 -15.90 -3.10
N TRP A 176 11.04 -15.90 -2.91
CA TRP A 176 10.42 -16.58 -1.77
C TRP A 176 10.62 -18.09 -1.84
N LEU A 177 10.63 -18.65 -3.06
CA LEU A 177 11.01 -20.05 -3.28
C LEU A 177 12.48 -20.33 -2.91
N VAL A 178 13.41 -19.40 -3.17
CA VAL A 178 14.83 -19.54 -2.80
C VAL A 178 15.04 -19.42 -1.28
N ALA A 179 14.28 -18.57 -0.59
CA ALA A 179 14.35 -18.41 0.87
C ALA A 179 13.72 -19.59 1.66
N GLY A 180 12.83 -20.36 1.04
CA GLY A 180 12.25 -21.57 1.64
C GLY A 180 13.09 -22.84 1.47
N MET A 181 14.26 -22.74 0.81
CA MET A 181 15.19 -23.85 0.57
C MET A 181 16.47 -23.76 1.44
N SER A 182 16.50 -22.87 2.44
CA SER A 182 17.61 -22.72 3.40
C SER A 182 17.23 -23.14 4.81
#